data_AF-A0A4S9L7M0-F1
#
_entry.id   AF-A0A4S9L7M0-F1
#
_cell.length_a   1.000
_cell.length_b   1.000
_cell.length_c   1.000
_cell.angle_alpha   90.00
_cell.angle_beta   90.00
_cell.angle_gamma   90.00
#
_symmetry.space_group_name_H-M   'P 1'
#
loop_
_entity.id
_entity.type
_entity.pdbx_description
1 polymer ?
#
loop_
_entity_poly.entity_id
_entity_poly.type
_entity_poly.pdbx_seq_one_letter_code
_entity_poly.pdbx_strand_id
1 'polypeptide(L)'
;MAKDSYRSLLSSDEFVISCGTVPLDITHKKVLLVRERKTNEFLLPKGRKDMGEDLQATAVRETIEETGYAATILPLKTATHATNDHGGKHTEPIARTERKSGDVLKTIYWFASSVDSQGAHQQDTQQEGEDFESVWMNPDEAIERLTYHDDREVARMVIDAAFGT
;
A
#
# COMPACT_ATOMS: atom_id res chain seq x y z
N MET A 1 9.03 0.22 35.26
CA MET A 1 8.49 1.30 34.41
C MET A 1 7.13 0.85 33.92
N ALA A 2 6.06 1.59 34.22
CA ALA A 2 4.74 1.27 33.69
C ALA A 2 4.81 1.43 32.16
N LYS A 3 4.39 0.41 31.41
CA LYS A 3 4.18 0.54 29.97
C LYS A 3 3.04 1.54 29.78
N ASP A 4 3.30 2.67 29.12
CA ASP A 4 2.23 3.56 28.67
C ASP A 4 1.31 2.76 27.77
N SER A 5 0.10 2.49 28.26
CA SER A 5 -0.92 1.77 27.51
C SER A 5 -1.75 2.78 26.75
N TYR A 6 -1.44 2.99 25.47
CA TYR A 6 -2.34 3.73 24.57
C TYR A 6 -3.61 2.92 24.29
N ARG A 7 -4.78 3.55 24.41
CA ARG A 7 -6.09 2.96 24.09
C ARG A 7 -6.94 3.96 23.31
N SER A 8 -7.61 3.49 22.28
CA SER A 8 -8.58 4.23 21.48
C SER A 8 -9.80 3.35 21.19
N LEU A 9 -10.99 3.94 21.11
CA LEU A 9 -12.24 3.26 20.78
C LEU A 9 -12.98 4.10 19.75
N LEU A 10 -13.38 3.47 18.65
CA LEU A 10 -14.18 4.05 17.57
C LEU A 10 -15.30 3.07 17.21
N SER A 11 -16.52 3.56 16.98
CA SER A 11 -17.61 2.77 16.41
C SER A 11 -17.39 2.54 14.91
N SER A 12 -18.10 1.59 14.31
CA SER A 12 -17.90 1.17 12.90
C SER A 12 -18.14 2.27 11.88
N ASP A 13 -18.86 3.32 12.23
CA ASP A 13 -19.14 4.52 11.43
C ASP A 13 -18.11 5.64 11.63
N GLU A 14 -17.27 5.54 12.65
CA GLU A 14 -16.19 6.50 12.93
C GLU A 14 -14.88 6.14 12.22
N PHE A 15 -14.76 4.95 11.63
CA PHE A 15 -13.58 4.55 10.86
C PHE A 15 -13.91 3.76 9.60
N VAL A 16 -12.96 3.77 8.67
CA VAL A 16 -12.98 2.90 7.48
C VAL A 16 -11.71 2.07 7.43
N ILE A 17 -11.85 0.81 7.01
CA ILE A 17 -10.73 -0.06 6.71
C ILE A 17 -10.36 0.17 5.25
N SER A 18 -9.07 0.41 5.01
CA SER A 18 -8.50 0.56 3.69
C SER A 18 -7.24 -0.27 3.58
N CYS A 19 -6.91 -0.68 2.36
CA CYS A 19 -5.71 -1.46 2.11
C CYS A 19 -5.03 -0.95 0.85
N GLY A 20 -3.72 -1.04 0.84
CA GLY A 20 -2.91 -0.63 -0.29
C GLY A 20 -1.66 -1.46 -0.43
N THR A 21 -0.95 -1.29 -1.53
CA THR A 21 0.34 -1.94 -1.72
C THR A 21 1.45 -0.94 -2.01
N VAL A 22 2.68 -1.35 -1.71
CA VAL A 22 3.87 -0.85 -2.40
C VAL A 22 4.14 -1.82 -3.55
N PRO A 23 3.78 -1.47 -4.80
CA PRO A 23 3.92 -2.37 -5.93
C PRO A 23 5.33 -2.29 -6.52
N LEU A 24 5.98 -3.44 -6.59
CA LEU A 24 7.36 -3.58 -7.02
C LEU A 24 7.48 -4.42 -8.28
N ASP A 25 8.23 -3.93 -9.25
CA ASP A 25 8.85 -4.79 -10.26
C ASP A 25 10.20 -5.26 -9.72
N ILE A 26 10.22 -6.51 -9.25
CA ILE A 26 11.41 -7.12 -8.66
C ILE A 26 12.52 -7.33 -9.71
N THR A 27 12.14 -7.63 -10.95
CA THR A 27 13.09 -7.93 -12.02
C THR A 27 13.82 -6.66 -12.47
N HIS A 28 13.06 -5.58 -12.67
CA HIS A 28 13.59 -4.32 -13.19
C HIS A 28 13.91 -3.30 -12.10
N LYS A 29 13.69 -3.65 -10.82
CA LYS A 29 13.89 -2.79 -9.65
C LYS A 29 13.17 -1.45 -9.79
N LYS A 30 11.87 -1.50 -10.02
CA LYS A 30 11.01 -0.31 -10.13
C LYS A 30 9.90 -0.35 -9.09
N VAL A 31 9.42 0.83 -8.73
CA VAL A 31 8.25 1.03 -7.89
C VAL A 31 7.17 1.68 -8.75
N LEU A 32 5.94 1.18 -8.64
CA LEU A 32 4.78 1.76 -9.30
C LEU A 32 4.06 2.69 -8.33
N LEU A 33 3.91 3.95 -8.72
CA LEU A 33 3.10 4.93 -8.03
C LEU A 33 1.89 5.31 -8.88
N VAL A 34 0.89 5.91 -8.23
CA VAL A 34 -0.16 6.65 -8.92
C VAL A 34 0.05 8.15 -8.70
N ARG A 35 -0.15 8.93 -9.76
CA ARG A 35 -0.18 10.39 -9.70
C ARG A 35 -1.61 10.87 -9.92
N GLU A 36 -2.20 11.52 -8.93
CA GLU A 36 -3.50 12.17 -9.07
C GLU A 36 -3.37 13.39 -9.98
N ARG A 37 -4.03 13.39 -11.14
CA ARG A 37 -3.83 14.44 -12.14
C ARG A 37 -4.28 15.82 -11.65
N LYS A 38 -5.37 15.88 -10.89
CA LYS A 38 -5.94 17.16 -10.43
C LYS A 38 -5.06 17.85 -9.38
N THR A 39 -4.53 17.08 -8.43
CA THR A 39 -3.73 17.61 -7.31
C THR A 39 -2.23 17.53 -7.55
N ASN A 40 -1.81 16.77 -8.56
CA ASN A 40 -0.41 16.46 -8.85
C ASN A 40 0.31 15.72 -7.70
N GLU A 41 -0.45 15.05 -6.83
CA GLU A 41 0.07 14.26 -5.73
C GLU A 41 0.53 12.89 -6.22
N PHE A 42 1.60 12.37 -5.62
CA PHE A 42 2.14 11.04 -5.90
C PHE A 42 1.87 10.16 -4.69
N LEU A 43 1.17 9.06 -4.91
CA LEU A 43 0.59 8.22 -3.88
C LEU A 43 0.94 6.75 -4.15
N LEU A 44 0.93 5.96 -3.08
CA LEU A 44 0.80 4.52 -3.18
C LEU A 44 -0.66 4.16 -3.49
N PRO A 45 -0.91 3.10 -4.28
CA PRO A 45 -2.28 2.72 -4.61
C PRO A 45 -3.00 2.07 -3.42
N LYS A 46 -4.26 2.47 -3.19
CA LYS A 46 -5.05 2.13 -1.99
C LYS A 46 -6.48 2.66 -2.02
N GLY A 47 -7.42 1.77 -1.73
CA GLY A 47 -8.81 2.14 -1.49
C GLY A 47 -9.45 1.37 -0.35
N ARG A 48 -10.78 1.40 -0.32
CA ARG A 48 -11.58 0.94 0.81
C ARG A 48 -11.84 -0.56 0.65
N LYS A 49 -11.85 -1.25 1.77
CA LYS A 49 -12.23 -2.67 1.80
C LYS A 49 -13.74 -2.83 1.57
N ASP A 50 -14.10 -3.74 0.68
CA ASP A 50 -15.50 -4.15 0.49
C ASP A 50 -15.99 -5.05 1.62
N MET A 51 -17.31 -5.13 1.81
CA MET A 51 -17.91 -6.04 2.79
C MET A 51 -17.55 -7.49 2.48
N GLY A 52 -17.03 -8.22 3.48
CA GLY A 52 -16.61 -9.63 3.33
C GLY A 52 -15.25 -9.85 2.63
N GLU A 53 -14.64 -8.83 2.03
CA GLU A 53 -13.34 -8.95 1.34
C GLU A 53 -12.17 -9.12 2.32
N ASP A 54 -11.16 -9.91 1.99
CA ASP A 54 -9.94 -10.01 2.79
C ASP A 54 -9.05 -8.75 2.61
N LEU A 55 -8.21 -8.42 3.61
CA LEU A 55 -7.33 -7.24 3.53
C LEU A 55 -6.32 -7.33 2.38
N GLN A 56 -5.74 -8.50 2.15
CA GLN A 56 -4.80 -8.71 1.05
C GLN A 56 -5.52 -8.64 -0.31
N ALA A 57 -6.72 -9.21 -0.39
CA ALA A 57 -7.55 -9.14 -1.58
C ALA A 57 -7.92 -7.69 -1.92
N THR A 58 -8.30 -6.90 -0.90
CA THR A 58 -8.55 -5.46 -1.03
C THR A 58 -7.32 -4.75 -1.60
N ALA A 59 -6.14 -4.95 -1.00
CA ALA A 59 -4.92 -4.28 -1.43
C ALA A 59 -4.56 -4.58 -2.89
N VAL A 60 -4.72 -5.84 -3.31
CA VAL A 60 -4.48 -6.27 -4.70
C VAL A 60 -5.51 -5.67 -5.65
N ARG A 61 -6.80 -5.77 -5.35
CA ARG A 61 -7.88 -5.21 -6.17
C ARG A 61 -7.67 -3.71 -6.40
N GLU A 62 -7.46 -2.95 -5.33
CA GLU A 62 -7.24 -1.50 -5.39
C GLU A 62 -5.98 -1.14 -6.18
N THR A 63 -4.91 -1.94 -6.07
CA THR A 63 -3.71 -1.75 -6.90
C THR A 63 -4.02 -1.95 -8.38
N ILE A 64 -4.83 -2.96 -8.73
CA ILE A 64 -5.22 -3.23 -10.11
C ILE A 64 -6.15 -2.12 -10.65
N GLU A 65 -7.16 -1.71 -9.86
CA GLU A 65 -8.12 -0.68 -10.23
C GLU A 65 -7.43 0.66 -10.49
N GLU A 66 -6.63 1.16 -9.54
CA GLU A 66 -6.00 2.48 -9.63
C GLU A 66 -4.85 2.53 -10.65
N THR A 67 -4.15 1.41 -10.89
CA THR A 67 -2.95 1.40 -11.75
C THR A 67 -3.10 0.73 -13.11
N GLY A 68 -4.12 -0.12 -13.30
CA GLY A 68 -4.27 -0.94 -14.50
C GLY A 68 -3.29 -2.12 -14.63
N TYR A 69 -2.36 -2.32 -13.69
CA TYR A 69 -1.41 -3.43 -13.73
C TYR A 69 -1.85 -4.60 -12.85
N ALA A 70 -1.60 -5.82 -13.34
CA ALA A 70 -1.80 -7.03 -12.54
C ALA A 70 -0.84 -7.03 -11.34
N ALA A 71 -1.38 -7.26 -10.15
CA ALA A 71 -0.62 -7.30 -8.91
C ALA A 71 -0.84 -8.64 -8.17
N THR A 72 0.19 -9.10 -7.49
CA THR A 72 0.11 -10.26 -6.59
C THR A 72 0.82 -9.93 -5.29
N ILE A 73 0.32 -10.43 -4.15
CA ILE A 73 0.99 -10.19 -2.87
C ILE A 73 2.41 -10.75 -2.92
N LEU A 74 3.37 -9.96 -2.45
CA LEU A 74 4.77 -10.32 -2.38
C LEU A 74 5.14 -10.68 -0.93
N PRO A 75 5.46 -11.96 -0.64
CA PRO A 75 5.97 -12.32 0.67
C PRO A 75 7.35 -11.73 0.91
N LEU A 76 7.52 -11.01 2.03
CA LEU A 76 8.78 -10.39 2.44
C LEU A 76 9.24 -10.92 3.78
N LYS A 77 10.55 -10.86 4.02
CA LYS A 77 11.14 -11.20 5.31
C LYS A 77 11.27 -9.93 6.14
N THR A 78 10.25 -9.65 6.93
CA THR A 78 10.20 -8.51 7.85
C THR A 78 9.92 -8.99 9.27
N ALA A 79 10.19 -8.14 10.26
CA ALA A 79 9.77 -8.43 11.62
C ALA A 79 8.25 -8.31 11.74
N THR A 80 7.62 -9.27 12.40
CA THR A 80 6.18 -9.23 12.70
C THR A 80 5.91 -9.72 14.11
N HIS A 81 4.79 -9.29 14.67
CA HIS A 81 4.27 -9.81 15.94
C HIS A 81 3.17 -10.85 15.74
N ALA A 82 2.94 -11.30 14.50
CA ALA A 82 2.04 -12.40 14.22
C ALA A 82 2.48 -13.67 14.94
N THR A 83 1.51 -14.44 15.44
CA THR A 83 1.77 -15.74 16.05
C THR A 83 2.17 -16.75 14.97
N ASN A 84 3.01 -17.73 15.33
CA ASN A 84 3.56 -18.74 14.41
C ASN A 84 4.53 -18.18 13.35
N ASP A 85 5.14 -17.02 13.60
CA ASP A 85 6.27 -16.58 12.79
C ASP A 85 7.46 -17.55 12.95
N HIS A 86 7.88 -18.14 11.84
CA HIS A 86 9.01 -19.05 11.75
C HIS A 86 10.30 -18.36 11.27
N GLY A 87 10.33 -17.02 11.23
CA GLY A 87 11.47 -16.23 10.73
C GLY A 87 11.62 -16.24 9.20
N GLY A 88 10.56 -16.67 8.51
CA GLY A 88 10.49 -16.78 7.05
C GLY A 88 9.90 -15.53 6.39
N LYS A 89 9.63 -15.64 5.08
CA LYS A 89 8.83 -14.63 4.38
C LYS A 89 7.35 -14.78 4.78
N HIS A 90 6.66 -13.67 4.96
CA HIS A 90 5.24 -13.64 5.30
C HIS A 90 4.49 -12.58 4.48
N THR A 91 3.16 -12.59 4.59
CA THR A 91 2.27 -11.65 3.89
C THR A 91 1.48 -10.74 4.83
N GLU A 92 1.83 -10.70 6.11
CA GLU A 92 1.28 -9.72 7.06
C GLU A 92 1.48 -8.27 6.57
N PRO A 93 0.61 -7.33 6.99
CA PRO A 93 0.82 -5.91 6.72
C PRO A 93 2.20 -5.45 7.18
N ILE A 94 2.91 -4.75 6.30
CA ILE A 94 4.25 -4.18 6.59
C ILE A 94 4.11 -2.91 7.45
N ALA A 95 3.02 -2.17 7.26
CA ALA A 95 2.73 -0.97 8.02
C ALA A 95 1.22 -0.71 8.14
N ARG A 96 0.86 0.13 9.11
CA ARG A 96 -0.48 0.70 9.25
C ARG A 96 -0.39 2.21 9.41
N THR A 97 -1.05 2.97 8.54
CA THR A 97 -1.19 4.43 8.69
C THR A 97 -2.64 4.79 9.02
N GLU A 98 -2.83 5.97 9.62
CA GLU A 98 -4.15 6.51 9.94
C GLU A 98 -4.25 7.93 9.39
N ARG A 99 -5.34 8.23 8.68
CA ARG A 99 -5.61 9.55 8.12
C ARG A 99 -7.00 9.98 8.48
N LYS A 100 -7.18 11.22 8.94
CA LYS A 100 -8.50 11.76 9.23
C LYS A 100 -9.09 12.40 7.96
N SER A 101 -10.30 12.00 7.58
CA SER A 101 -11.04 12.59 6.47
C SER A 101 -12.42 13.02 6.98
N GLY A 102 -12.58 14.32 7.20
CA GLY A 102 -13.72 14.83 7.97
C GLY A 102 -13.70 14.26 9.39
N ASP A 103 -14.79 13.62 9.80
CA ASP A 103 -14.91 12.98 11.11
C ASP A 103 -14.55 11.49 11.11
N VAL A 104 -14.27 10.90 9.94
CA VAL A 104 -13.97 9.47 9.79
C VAL A 104 -12.46 9.24 9.79
N LEU A 105 -11.99 8.28 10.60
CA LEU A 105 -10.61 7.81 10.59
C LEU A 105 -10.41 6.73 9.52
N LYS A 106 -9.57 7.00 8.53
CA LYS A 106 -9.14 6.01 7.55
C LYS A 106 -7.95 5.25 8.11
N THR A 107 -8.14 3.98 8.45
CA THR A 107 -7.05 3.07 8.86
C THR A 107 -6.61 2.26 7.63
N ILE A 108 -5.35 2.46 7.22
CA ILE A 108 -4.81 1.88 6.00
C ILE A 108 -3.77 0.81 6.37
N TYR A 109 -3.99 -0.42 5.90
CA TYR A 109 -3.03 -1.52 6.01
C TYR A 109 -2.24 -1.65 4.71
N TRP A 110 -0.92 -1.63 4.81
CA TRP A 110 -0.02 -1.64 3.66
C TRP A 110 0.66 -2.97 3.49
N PHE A 111 0.60 -3.52 2.28
CA PHE A 111 1.24 -4.76 1.89
C PHE A 111 2.32 -4.51 0.83
N ALA A 112 3.18 -5.49 0.59
CA ALA A 112 4.03 -5.50 -0.59
C ALA A 112 3.35 -6.27 -1.72
N SER A 113 3.50 -5.82 -2.97
CA SER A 113 3.02 -6.56 -4.13
C SER A 113 4.08 -6.64 -5.23
N SER A 114 4.03 -7.71 -6.02
CA SER A 114 4.82 -7.90 -7.22
C SER A 114 3.98 -7.52 -8.44
N VAL A 115 4.55 -6.67 -9.29
CA VAL A 115 3.93 -6.16 -10.52
C VAL A 115 4.97 -6.19 -11.63
N ASP A 116 4.59 -6.67 -12.82
CA ASP A 116 5.48 -6.67 -13.99
C ASP A 116 5.36 -5.34 -14.75
N SER A 117 6.42 -4.52 -14.76
CA SER A 117 6.43 -3.24 -15.49
C SER A 117 6.44 -3.39 -17.01
N GLN A 118 6.71 -4.60 -17.52
CA GLN A 118 6.58 -4.94 -18.94
C GLN A 118 5.29 -5.72 -19.24
N GLY A 119 4.46 -5.94 -18.22
CA GLY A 119 3.19 -6.63 -18.32
C GLY A 119 2.11 -5.79 -19.00
N ALA A 120 0.95 -6.43 -19.23
CA ALA A 120 -0.20 -5.75 -19.80
C ALA A 120 -0.72 -4.66 -18.86
N HIS A 121 -0.90 -3.45 -19.40
CA HIS A 121 -1.51 -2.32 -18.72
C HIS A 121 -2.96 -2.16 -19.21
N GLN A 122 -3.90 -2.54 -18.36
CA GLN A 122 -5.33 -2.44 -18.63
C GLN A 122 -5.77 -0.97 -18.56
N GLN A 123 -6.64 -0.56 -19.47
CA GLN A 123 -7.26 0.76 -19.46
C GLN A 123 -8.63 0.69 -18.79
N ASP A 124 -9.15 1.85 -18.36
CA ASP A 124 -10.50 2.00 -17.83
C ASP A 124 -10.81 1.10 -16.62
N THR A 125 -9.81 0.86 -15.77
CA THR A 125 -9.94 0.07 -14.52
C THR A 125 -10.29 0.91 -13.30
N GLN A 126 -10.13 2.23 -13.38
CA GLN A 126 -10.33 3.17 -12.29
C GLN A 126 -11.81 3.39 -12.00
N GLN A 127 -12.13 3.69 -10.74
CA GLN A 127 -13.50 3.96 -10.32
C GLN A 127 -13.97 5.37 -10.71
N GLU A 128 -15.28 5.61 -10.64
CA GLU A 128 -15.84 6.93 -10.89
C GLU A 128 -15.28 7.97 -9.91
N GLY A 129 -14.66 9.02 -10.46
CA GLY A 129 -14.07 10.12 -9.69
C GLY A 129 -12.56 10.05 -9.54
N GLU A 130 -11.95 8.92 -9.87
CA GLU A 130 -10.49 8.73 -9.92
C GLU A 130 -9.93 9.23 -11.26
N ASP A 131 -8.78 9.88 -11.20
CA ASP A 131 -8.05 10.35 -12.39
C ASP A 131 -6.54 10.20 -12.14
N PHE A 132 -6.12 8.95 -12.06
CA PHE A 132 -4.76 8.55 -11.74
C PHE A 132 -3.93 8.27 -13.00
N GLU A 133 -2.66 8.68 -12.94
CA GLU A 133 -1.63 8.29 -13.89
C GLU A 133 -0.68 7.29 -13.23
N SER A 134 -0.51 6.12 -13.83
CA SER A 134 0.48 5.12 -13.41
C SER A 134 1.89 5.58 -13.77
N VAL A 135 2.78 5.68 -12.77
CA VAL A 135 4.15 6.15 -12.96
C VAL A 135 5.15 5.16 -12.37
N TRP A 136 6.04 4.64 -13.22
CA TRP A 136 7.14 3.79 -12.80
C TRP A 136 8.38 4.60 -12.48
N MET A 137 8.98 4.36 -11.32
CA MET A 137 10.19 5.04 -10.85
C MET A 137 11.21 4.04 -10.33
N ASN A 138 12.48 4.46 -10.25
CA ASN A 138 13.45 3.72 -9.44
C ASN A 138 13.14 3.92 -7.93
N PRO A 139 13.67 3.07 -7.03
CA PRO A 139 13.26 3.11 -5.62
C PRO A 139 13.54 4.43 -4.89
N ASP A 140 14.72 5.02 -5.11
CA ASP A 140 15.10 6.28 -4.45
C ASP A 140 14.20 7.43 -4.92
N GLU A 141 13.99 7.54 -6.23
CA GLU A 141 13.10 8.55 -6.82
C GLU A 141 11.65 8.39 -6.33
N ALA A 142 11.15 7.15 -6.23
CA ALA A 142 9.80 6.88 -5.75
C ALA A 142 9.61 7.39 -4.31
N ILE A 143 10.57 7.11 -3.43
CA ILE A 143 10.56 7.56 -2.03
C ILE A 143 10.58 9.10 -1.97
N GLU A 144 11.42 9.75 -2.77
CA GLU A 144 11.49 11.22 -2.78
C GLU A 144 10.22 11.87 -3.35
N ARG A 145 9.59 11.23 -4.34
CA ARG A 145 8.45 11.79 -5.06
C ARG A 145 7.13 11.69 -4.31
N LEU A 146 6.93 10.62 -3.53
CA LEU A 146 5.72 10.41 -2.72
C LEU A 146 5.38 11.67 -1.91
N THR A 147 4.13 12.10 -1.98
CA THR A 147 3.72 13.39 -1.41
C THR A 147 3.74 13.39 0.12
N TYR A 148 3.28 12.31 0.74
CA TYR A 148 3.09 12.22 2.18
C TYR A 148 4.26 11.50 2.86
N HIS A 149 4.75 12.07 3.96
CA HIS A 149 5.89 11.52 4.69
C HIS A 149 5.66 10.08 5.17
N ASP A 150 4.46 9.76 5.68
CA ASP A 150 4.12 8.41 6.12
C ASP A 150 4.21 7.40 4.97
N ASP A 151 3.73 7.74 3.77
CA ASP A 151 3.86 6.89 2.58
C ASP A 151 5.34 6.66 2.19
N ARG A 152 6.22 7.65 2.38
CA ARG A 152 7.67 7.50 2.15
C ARG A 152 8.28 6.46 3.10
N GLU A 153 7.89 6.50 4.37
CA GLU A 153 8.36 5.52 5.36
C GLU A 153 7.84 4.11 5.02
N VAL A 154 6.57 3.98 4.62
CA VAL A 154 6.00 2.70 4.18
C VAL A 154 6.74 2.16 2.96
N ALA A 155 6.97 3.00 1.95
CA ALA A 155 7.72 2.62 0.76
C ALA A 155 9.15 2.17 1.10
N ARG A 156 9.85 2.91 1.97
CA ARG A 156 11.21 2.56 2.41
C ARG A 156 11.25 1.20 3.11
N MET A 157 10.33 0.92 4.04
CA MET A 157 10.26 -0.39 4.71
C MET A 157 10.13 -1.55 3.72
N VAL A 158 9.26 -1.40 2.72
CA VAL A 158 9.04 -2.44 1.69
C VAL A 158 10.23 -2.56 0.74
N ILE A 159 10.78 -1.44 0.27
CA ILE A 159 11.93 -1.37 -0.64
C ILE A 159 13.16 -1.99 0.02
N ASP A 160 13.46 -1.63 1.27
CA ASP A 160 14.59 -2.17 2.02
C ASP A 160 14.44 -3.68 2.25
N ALA A 161 13.23 -4.15 2.58
CA ALA A 161 12.99 -5.58 2.77
C ALA A 161 13.03 -6.39 1.46
N ALA A 162 12.74 -5.78 0.31
CA ALA A 162 12.72 -6.44 -0.99
C ALA A 162 14.08 -6.39 -1.71
N PHE A 163 14.82 -5.29 -1.58
CA PHE A 163 16.04 -5.01 -2.33
C PHE A 163 17.28 -4.82 -1.46
N GLY A 164 17.13 -4.60 -0.15
CA GLY A 164 18.23 -4.52 0.79
C GLY A 164 18.93 -5.86 0.95
N THR A 165 20.26 -5.80 1.10
CA THR A 165 21.15 -6.96 1.28
C THR A 165 21.13 -7.50 2.70
#